data_AF-A0A233SCR7-F1
#
_entry.id   AF-A0A233SCR7-F1
#
_cell.length_a   1.000
_cell.length_b   1.000
_cell.length_c   1.000
_cell.angle_alpha   90.00
_cell.angle_beta   90.00
_cell.angle_gamma   90.00
#
_symmetry.space_group_name_H-M   'P 1'
#
loop_
_entity.id
_entity.type
_entity.pdbx_description
1 polymer ?
#
loop_
_entity_poly.entity_id
_entity_poly.type
_entity_poly.pdbx_seq_one_letter_code
_entity_poly.pdbx_strand_id
1 'polypeptide(L)'
;MRDQHFIPRSLRDKICRHVMSYPESRLAQLAQESMDEDGKMPLAIKYTSAMYARGYRNGTGRLHISGTPGFTWGDGTYVAPLAFPISSAIFGRVGVVARFDPENWRVYDATDRISQDLYMQWVGFQPRRNQLLLTCHSQLANQFMRNMFRTAFQIDCVLFRPDQRNRWYSGRNDVWMAVSDWDEIHEIVKTGASSSFNHERIAVIVEEEFKEVHHDLRRNALIGPISRRESDRDLTKKIRRAYARGEYVHLYA
;
A
#
# COMPACT_ATOMS: atom_id res chain seq x y z
N MET A 1 -10.17 29.26 -5.21
CA MET A 1 -10.66 27.96 -4.71
C MET A 1 -11.77 28.19 -3.69
N ARG A 2 -13.02 28.28 -4.16
CA ARG A 2 -14.23 28.37 -3.32
C ARG A 2 -15.09 27.18 -3.73
N ASP A 3 -15.01 26.08 -2.99
CA ASP A 3 -15.95 24.95 -3.04
C ASP A 3 -15.71 23.97 -1.87
N GLN A 4 -15.22 24.48 -0.74
CA GLN A 4 -15.47 23.77 0.51
C GLN A 4 -16.95 24.04 0.82
N HIS A 5 -17.72 22.98 1.13
CA HIS A 5 -19.05 22.97 1.78
C HIS A 5 -20.22 22.35 0.98
N PHE A 6 -20.02 21.20 0.34
CA PHE A 6 -21.15 20.32 -0.03
C PHE A 6 -21.45 19.21 0.98
N ILE A 7 -20.66 19.06 2.04
CA ILE A 7 -20.89 18.04 3.08
C ILE A 7 -21.42 18.68 4.37
N PRO A 8 -22.41 18.06 5.04
CA PRO A 8 -22.88 18.52 6.34
C PRO A 8 -21.73 18.59 7.35
N ARG A 9 -21.69 19.63 8.18
CA ARG A 9 -20.68 19.80 9.25
C ARG A 9 -20.60 18.57 10.15
N SER A 10 -21.75 17.98 10.48
CA SER A 10 -21.83 16.76 11.29
C SER A 10 -21.12 15.55 10.67
N LEU A 11 -21.16 15.41 9.34
CA LEU A 11 -20.42 14.36 8.63
C LEU A 11 -18.93 14.67 8.61
N ARG A 12 -18.55 15.93 8.35
CA ARG A 12 -17.15 16.36 8.40
C ARG A 12 -16.52 16.06 9.76
N ASP A 13 -17.18 16.42 10.85
CA ASP A 13 -16.70 16.22 12.21
C ASP A 13 -16.63 14.73 12.58
N LYS A 14 -17.53 13.89 12.05
CA LYS A 14 -17.44 12.42 12.19
C LYS A 14 -16.21 11.86 11.47
N ILE A 15 -15.95 12.30 10.23
CA ILE A 15 -14.78 11.87 9.46
C ILE A 15 -13.50 12.31 10.15
N CYS A 16 -13.40 13.57 10.57
CA CYS A 16 -12.21 14.07 11.28
C CYS A 16 -11.89 13.25 12.54
N ARG A 17 -12.91 12.75 13.26
CA ARG A 17 -12.68 11.86 14.42
C ARG A 17 -12.18 10.47 14.06
N HIS A 18 -12.38 10.01 12.82
CA HIS A 18 -11.87 8.73 12.31
C HIS A 18 -10.59 8.89 11.48
N VAL A 19 -10.15 10.12 11.25
CA VAL A 19 -8.80 10.43 10.77
C VAL A 19 -7.95 10.68 12.00
N MET A 20 -7.32 9.61 12.48
CA MET A 20 -6.59 9.58 13.74
C MET A 20 -5.15 10.05 13.55
N SER A 21 -4.53 10.55 14.62
CA SER A 21 -3.07 10.69 14.65
C SER A 21 -2.42 9.30 14.63
N TYR A 22 -1.22 9.20 14.07
CA TYR A 22 -0.48 7.94 14.00
C TYR A 22 -0.43 7.19 15.34
N PRO A 23 -0.05 7.81 16.49
CA PRO A 23 0.11 7.08 17.76
C PRO A 23 -1.16 6.40 18.26
N GLU A 24 -2.33 6.94 17.91
CA GLU A 24 -3.63 6.40 18.32
C GLU A 24 -4.22 5.43 17.28
N SER A 25 -3.61 5.35 16.10
CA SER A 25 -4.12 4.57 14.99
C SER A 25 -3.65 3.12 15.03
N ARG A 26 -4.34 2.25 14.28
CA ARG A 26 -3.89 0.88 14.03
C ARG A 26 -2.51 0.80 13.37
N LEU A 27 -2.06 1.86 12.68
CA LEU A 27 -0.73 1.91 12.07
C LEU A 27 0.37 1.86 13.14
N ALA A 28 0.18 2.42 14.34
CA ALA A 28 1.18 2.36 15.41
C ALA A 28 1.52 0.92 15.79
N GLN A 29 0.51 0.06 15.93
CA GLN A 29 0.72 -1.36 16.19
C GLN A 29 1.46 -2.04 15.03
N LEU A 30 1.01 -1.81 13.79
CA LEU A 30 1.62 -2.41 12.60
C LEU A 30 3.07 -1.97 12.39
N ALA A 31 3.38 -0.70 12.69
CA ALA A 31 4.72 -0.15 12.66
C ALA A 31 5.62 -0.82 13.70
N GLN A 32 5.13 -1.01 14.93
CA GLN A 32 5.86 -1.71 15.99
C GLN A 32 6.19 -3.16 15.60
N GLU A 33 5.26 -3.86 14.96
CA GLU A 33 5.47 -5.23 14.45
C GLU A 33 6.43 -5.28 13.24
N SER A 34 6.60 -4.14 12.57
CA SER A 34 7.38 -4.00 11.33
C SER A 34 8.72 -3.29 11.52
N MET A 35 9.17 -3.04 12.75
CA MET A 35 10.46 -2.40 13.01
C MET A 35 11.63 -3.09 12.28
N ASP A 36 12.66 -2.32 11.95
CA ASP A 36 13.92 -2.84 11.39
C ASP A 36 14.73 -3.66 12.42
N GLU A 37 15.90 -4.18 12.01
CA GLU A 37 16.72 -5.03 12.90
C GLU A 37 17.19 -4.29 14.15
N ASP A 38 17.44 -2.98 14.04
CA ASP A 38 17.88 -2.14 15.15
C ASP A 38 16.72 -1.61 16.01
N GLY A 39 15.46 -1.84 15.62
CA GLY A 39 14.28 -1.33 16.32
C GLY A 39 14.07 0.19 16.19
N LYS A 40 14.68 0.83 15.20
CA LYS A 40 14.71 2.31 15.07
C LYS A 40 13.59 2.86 14.21
N MET A 41 13.29 2.19 13.10
CA MET A 41 12.28 2.65 12.14
C MET A 41 11.44 1.47 11.62
N PRO A 42 10.14 1.68 11.38
CA PRO A 42 9.30 0.66 10.77
C PRO A 42 9.65 0.47 9.29
N LEU A 43 9.46 -0.77 8.83
CA LEU A 43 9.68 -1.20 7.46
C LEU A 43 8.35 -1.46 6.76
N ALA A 44 8.27 -1.04 5.50
CA ALA A 44 7.20 -1.41 4.59
C ALA A 44 7.78 -2.14 3.38
N ILE A 45 6.97 -2.98 2.75
CA ILE A 45 7.34 -3.72 1.55
C ILE A 45 6.40 -3.39 0.39
N LYS A 46 7.00 -3.17 -0.78
CA LYS A 46 6.32 -3.00 -2.07
C LYS A 46 6.79 -4.08 -3.02
N TYR A 47 5.86 -4.87 -3.56
CA TYR A 47 6.20 -5.77 -4.66
C TYR A 47 6.10 -5.07 -6.00
N THR A 48 7.09 -5.29 -6.86
CA THR A 48 7.17 -4.74 -8.21
C THR A 48 7.46 -5.82 -9.24
N SER A 49 7.12 -5.54 -10.50
CA SER A 49 7.54 -6.40 -11.62
C SER A 49 9.06 -6.41 -11.72
N ALA A 50 9.63 -7.56 -12.06
CA ALA A 50 11.08 -7.74 -12.19
C ALA A 50 11.71 -6.74 -13.18
N MET A 51 10.97 -6.34 -14.22
CA MET A 51 11.43 -5.34 -15.20
C MET A 51 11.73 -3.97 -14.56
N TYR A 52 11.04 -3.61 -13.47
CA TYR A 52 11.22 -2.34 -12.77
C TYR A 52 12.19 -2.45 -11.58
N ALA A 53 12.64 -3.66 -11.24
CA ALA A 53 13.54 -3.90 -10.12
C ALA A 53 14.91 -3.23 -10.31
N ARG A 54 15.35 -3.02 -11.56
CA ARG A 54 16.63 -2.36 -11.87
C ARG A 54 16.75 -0.98 -11.21
N GLY A 55 15.65 -0.25 -11.04
CA GLY A 55 15.63 1.06 -10.39
C GLY A 55 16.03 1.04 -8.91
N TYR A 56 15.91 -0.12 -8.25
CA TYR A 56 16.17 -0.29 -6.82
C TYR A 56 17.50 -0.99 -6.51
N ARG A 57 18.23 -1.45 -7.54
CA ARG A 57 19.45 -2.26 -7.38
C ARG A 57 20.55 -1.55 -6.58
N ASN A 58 20.62 -0.23 -6.67
CA ASN A 58 21.67 0.56 -6.04
C ASN A 58 21.18 1.36 -4.81
N GLY A 59 19.93 1.17 -4.38
CA GLY A 59 19.36 1.90 -3.22
C GLY A 59 19.34 3.43 -3.38
N THR A 60 19.21 3.91 -4.62
CA THR A 60 19.20 5.34 -4.97
C THR A 60 17.80 5.89 -5.26
N GLY A 61 16.77 5.05 -5.26
CA GLY A 61 15.47 5.32 -5.83
C GLY A 61 14.34 5.06 -4.84
N ARG A 62 13.88 6.13 -4.16
CA ARG A 62 12.66 6.13 -3.34
C ARG A 62 11.52 5.34 -4.01
N LEU A 63 10.66 4.73 -3.19
CA LEU A 63 9.51 3.99 -3.71
C LEU A 63 8.67 4.84 -4.67
N HIS A 64 8.35 4.28 -5.84
CA HIS A 64 7.60 5.01 -6.86
C HIS A 64 6.13 5.24 -6.47
N ILE A 65 5.61 6.43 -6.71
CA ILE A 65 4.21 6.80 -6.50
C ILE A 65 3.35 6.18 -7.61
N SER A 66 2.34 5.40 -7.24
CA SER A 66 1.41 4.80 -8.21
C SER A 66 0.32 5.81 -8.59
N GLY A 67 0.45 6.42 -9.78
CA GLY A 67 -0.51 7.39 -10.32
C GLY A 67 -1.55 6.81 -11.30
N THR A 68 -1.61 5.49 -11.45
CA THR A 68 -2.44 4.84 -12.47
C THR A 68 -3.89 4.66 -11.99
N PRO A 69 -4.89 5.00 -12.82
CA PRO A 69 -6.29 4.65 -12.55
C PRO A 69 -6.41 3.12 -12.39
N GLY A 70 -6.86 2.67 -11.22
CA GLY A 70 -6.93 1.24 -10.89
C GLY A 70 -6.58 0.94 -9.44
N PHE A 71 -5.84 1.81 -8.78
CA PHE A 71 -5.51 1.65 -7.37
C PHE A 71 -6.64 2.10 -6.41
N THR A 72 -6.78 1.37 -5.31
CA THR A 72 -7.94 1.39 -4.41
C THR A 72 -8.12 2.70 -3.64
N TRP A 73 -7.11 3.53 -3.49
CA TRP A 73 -7.17 4.78 -2.72
C TRP A 73 -6.63 6.00 -3.46
N GLY A 74 -6.60 5.91 -4.81
CA GLY A 74 -6.14 6.99 -5.67
C GLY A 74 -4.61 7.01 -5.83
N ASP A 75 -4.04 8.19 -6.01
CA ASP A 75 -2.60 8.36 -6.17
C ASP A 75 -1.87 8.16 -4.84
N GLY A 76 -0.76 7.43 -4.86
CA GLY A 76 0.05 7.25 -3.67
C GLY A 76 1.01 6.07 -3.76
N THR A 77 1.77 5.89 -2.70
CA THR A 77 2.72 4.78 -2.60
C THR A 77 2.03 3.62 -1.89
N TYR A 78 1.73 2.57 -2.66
CA TYR A 78 1.05 1.36 -2.18
C TYR A 78 2.05 0.34 -1.68
N VAL A 79 1.94 -0.01 -0.40
CA VAL A 79 2.82 -0.92 0.31
C VAL A 79 2.04 -1.77 1.31
N ALA A 80 2.66 -2.81 1.85
CA ALA A 80 2.23 -3.47 3.07
C ALA A 80 3.22 -3.18 4.21
N PRO A 81 2.79 -3.07 5.47
CA PRO A 81 3.72 -3.12 6.60
C PRO A 81 4.42 -4.48 6.59
N LEU A 82 5.69 -4.55 7.03
CA LEU A 82 6.45 -5.79 6.99
C LEU A 82 5.83 -6.91 7.87
N ALA A 83 4.90 -6.59 8.76
CA ALA A 83 4.02 -7.54 9.45
C ALA A 83 3.23 -8.46 8.49
N PHE A 84 3.01 -8.05 7.23
CA PHE A 84 2.40 -8.86 6.17
C PHE A 84 3.37 -9.01 4.99
N PRO A 85 4.48 -9.76 5.16
CA PRO A 85 5.66 -9.70 4.28
C PRO A 85 5.43 -10.18 2.83
N ILE A 86 4.34 -10.89 2.57
CA ILE A 86 3.98 -11.42 1.24
C ILE A 86 2.82 -10.60 0.63
N SER A 87 2.09 -9.84 1.45
CA SER A 87 0.90 -9.13 1.00
C SER A 87 1.26 -7.92 0.15
N SER A 88 0.54 -7.72 -0.95
CA SER A 88 0.79 -6.58 -1.82
C SER A 88 -0.39 -6.26 -2.72
N ALA A 89 -0.62 -4.95 -2.91
CA ALA A 89 -1.55 -4.41 -3.91
C ALA A 89 -1.14 -4.68 -5.35
N ILE A 90 0.15 -4.98 -5.58
CA ILE A 90 0.70 -5.32 -6.89
C ILE A 90 1.35 -6.70 -6.78
N PHE A 91 0.91 -7.64 -7.61
CA PHE A 91 1.52 -8.96 -7.71
C PHE A 91 2.85 -8.87 -8.48
N GLY A 92 3.89 -8.45 -7.77
CA GLY A 92 5.26 -8.37 -8.27
C GLY A 92 6.11 -9.58 -7.88
N ARG A 93 7.27 -9.73 -8.51
CA ARG A 93 8.25 -10.79 -8.20
C ARG A 93 9.41 -10.31 -7.34
N VAL A 94 9.52 -9.00 -7.13
CA VAL A 94 10.61 -8.40 -6.38
C VAL A 94 10.01 -7.57 -5.26
N GLY A 95 10.30 -7.94 -4.01
CA GLY A 95 9.89 -7.19 -2.83
C GLY A 95 10.96 -6.18 -2.47
N VAL A 96 10.61 -4.90 -2.62
CA VAL A 96 11.43 -3.76 -2.25
C VAL A 96 10.99 -3.30 -0.86
N VAL A 97 11.89 -3.36 0.10
CA VAL A 97 11.66 -2.94 1.48
C VAL A 97 12.24 -1.56 1.70
N ALA A 98 11.52 -0.68 2.38
CA ALA A 98 11.95 0.67 2.70
C ALA A 98 11.53 1.05 4.13
N ARG A 99 12.30 1.95 4.73
CA ARG A 99 11.94 2.60 6.01
C ARG A 99 10.92 3.70 5.76
N PHE A 100 10.05 3.93 6.73
CA PHE A 100 9.17 5.09 6.76
C PHE A 100 9.10 5.68 8.17
N ASP A 101 8.73 6.94 8.27
CA ASP A 101 8.53 7.64 9.54
C ASP A 101 7.10 8.19 9.61
N PRO A 102 6.21 7.57 10.42
CA PRO A 102 4.82 7.96 10.50
C PRO A 102 4.51 8.94 11.63
N GLU A 103 5.50 9.48 12.37
CA GLU A 103 5.30 10.23 13.64
C GLU A 103 4.15 11.25 13.59
N ASN A 104 4.04 11.99 12.49
CA ASN A 104 3.07 13.06 12.30
C ASN A 104 1.93 12.72 11.34
N TRP A 105 1.79 11.44 10.95
CA TRP A 105 0.80 11.04 9.95
C TRP A 105 -0.62 11.06 10.52
N ARG A 106 -1.53 11.51 9.66
CA ARG A 106 -2.98 11.40 9.81
C ARG A 106 -3.45 10.15 9.09
N VAL A 107 -3.95 9.20 9.87
CA VAL A 107 -4.27 7.86 9.41
C VAL A 107 -5.78 7.68 9.34
N TYR A 108 -6.26 7.21 8.19
CA TYR A 108 -7.64 6.81 8.00
C TYR A 108 -7.74 5.30 7.84
N ASP A 109 -8.38 4.64 8.80
CA ASP A 109 -8.49 3.17 8.79
C ASP A 109 -9.76 2.72 8.07
N ALA A 110 -9.65 2.47 6.77
CA ALA A 110 -10.70 1.89 5.95
C ALA A 110 -10.76 0.35 6.02
N THR A 111 -10.06 -0.29 6.95
CA THR A 111 -10.32 -1.70 7.32
C THR A 111 -11.54 -1.82 8.23
N ASP A 112 -11.88 -0.73 8.93
CA ASP A 112 -13.06 -0.60 9.78
C ASP A 112 -14.32 -0.26 8.96
N ARG A 113 -15.45 -0.83 9.39
CA ARG A 113 -16.73 -0.66 8.70
C ARG A 113 -17.29 0.74 8.85
N ILE A 114 -17.14 1.36 10.03
CA ILE A 114 -17.66 2.70 10.27
C ILE A 114 -16.93 3.71 9.40
N SER A 115 -15.61 3.61 9.30
CA SER A 115 -14.82 4.41 8.36
C SER A 115 -15.31 4.23 6.91
N GLN A 116 -15.47 2.99 6.43
CA GLN A 116 -16.00 2.72 5.09
C GLN A 116 -17.35 3.41 4.86
N ASP A 117 -18.28 3.30 5.82
CA ASP A 117 -19.60 3.93 5.74
C ASP A 117 -19.52 5.46 5.72
N LEU A 118 -18.57 6.06 6.45
CA LEU A 118 -18.33 7.51 6.44
C LEU A 118 -17.78 7.98 5.09
N TYR A 119 -16.86 7.24 4.48
CA TYR A 119 -16.38 7.53 3.12
C TYR A 119 -17.53 7.45 2.10
N MET A 120 -18.37 6.41 2.18
CA MET A 120 -19.52 6.26 1.28
C MET A 120 -20.56 7.36 1.47
N GLN A 121 -20.82 7.80 2.71
CA GLN A 121 -21.64 8.98 2.98
C GLN A 121 -21.04 10.23 2.34
N TRP A 122 -19.73 10.45 2.49
CA TRP A 122 -19.05 11.59 1.86
C TRP A 122 -19.15 11.57 0.34
N VAL A 123 -18.98 10.41 -0.30
CA VAL A 123 -19.20 10.21 -1.75
C VAL A 123 -20.63 10.58 -2.14
N GLY A 124 -21.61 10.27 -1.27
CA GLY A 124 -23.02 10.63 -1.42
C GLY A 124 -23.28 12.12 -1.69
N PHE A 125 -22.44 12.99 -1.14
CA PHE A 125 -22.55 14.45 -1.25
C PHE A 125 -21.73 15.06 -2.39
N GLN A 126 -20.97 14.26 -3.14
CA GLN A 126 -20.12 14.82 -4.19
C GLN A 126 -20.87 14.96 -5.52
N PRO A 127 -20.72 16.08 -6.24
CA PRO A 127 -21.44 16.32 -7.50
C PRO A 127 -21.11 15.31 -8.59
N ARG A 128 -19.94 14.68 -8.54
CA ARG A 128 -19.47 13.69 -9.52
C ARG A 128 -19.75 12.23 -9.13
N ARG A 129 -20.59 11.97 -8.11
CA ARG A 129 -20.95 10.60 -7.69
C ARG A 129 -21.46 9.73 -8.83
N ASN A 130 -22.29 10.27 -9.71
CA ASN A 130 -22.84 9.49 -10.82
C ASN A 130 -21.76 9.03 -11.81
N GLN A 131 -20.72 9.84 -12.03
CA GLN A 131 -19.60 9.47 -12.90
C GLN A 131 -18.80 8.29 -12.34
N LEU A 132 -18.74 8.18 -11.01
CA LEU A 132 -18.07 7.08 -10.30
C LEU A 132 -18.78 5.73 -10.51
N LEU A 133 -20.10 5.73 -10.71
CA LEU A 133 -20.91 4.50 -10.77
C LEU A 133 -21.38 4.14 -12.19
N LEU A 134 -21.61 5.13 -13.06
CA LEU A 134 -22.39 4.95 -14.29
C LEU A 134 -21.59 5.19 -15.57
N THR A 135 -20.25 5.21 -15.52
CA THR A 135 -19.42 5.49 -16.70
C THR A 135 -18.32 4.45 -16.90
N CYS A 136 -17.87 4.30 -18.15
CA CYS A 136 -16.70 3.49 -18.50
C CYS A 136 -15.39 4.05 -17.89
N HIS A 137 -15.39 5.31 -17.45
CA HIS A 137 -14.26 5.97 -16.78
C HIS A 137 -14.37 5.92 -15.25
N SER A 138 -15.19 5.01 -14.71
CA SER A 138 -15.40 4.86 -13.26
C SER A 138 -14.10 4.71 -12.47
N GLN A 139 -13.06 4.06 -13.02
CA GLN A 139 -11.76 3.93 -12.38
C GLN A 139 -11.06 5.28 -12.16
N LEU A 140 -11.06 6.14 -13.19
CA LEU A 140 -10.49 7.49 -13.11
C LEU A 140 -11.32 8.38 -12.17
N ALA A 141 -12.64 8.28 -12.24
CA ALA A 141 -13.53 9.00 -11.34
C ALA A 141 -13.33 8.57 -9.87
N ASN A 142 -13.15 7.27 -9.61
CA ASN A 142 -12.82 6.73 -8.29
C ASN A 142 -11.48 7.29 -7.78
N GLN A 143 -10.42 7.24 -8.60
CA GLN A 143 -9.11 7.79 -8.25
C GLN A 143 -9.23 9.28 -7.88
N PHE A 144 -9.87 10.09 -8.72
CA PHE A 144 -10.09 11.52 -8.46
C PHE A 144 -10.82 11.74 -7.13
N MET A 145 -11.89 11.00 -6.88
CA MET A 145 -12.70 11.13 -5.67
C MET A 145 -11.95 10.73 -4.40
N ARG A 146 -11.12 9.68 -4.47
CA ARG A 146 -10.28 9.22 -3.35
C ARG A 146 -9.17 10.22 -3.04
N ASN A 147 -8.54 10.79 -4.06
CA ASN A 147 -7.59 11.89 -3.89
C ASN A 147 -8.27 13.10 -3.26
N MET A 148 -9.43 13.51 -3.79
CA MET A 148 -10.19 14.63 -3.25
C MET A 148 -10.59 14.43 -1.78
N PHE A 149 -10.97 13.20 -1.40
CA PHE A 149 -11.23 12.85 -0.01
C PHE A 149 -9.97 13.02 0.86
N ARG A 150 -8.85 12.42 0.43
CA ARG A 150 -7.57 12.50 1.16
C ARG A 150 -7.07 13.93 1.27
N THR A 151 -7.14 14.74 0.22
CA THR A 151 -6.82 16.18 0.23
C THR A 151 -7.74 16.94 1.19
N ALA A 152 -9.06 16.73 1.12
CA ALA A 152 -10.03 17.47 1.94
C ALA A 152 -9.82 17.25 3.45
N PHE A 153 -9.33 16.07 3.82
CA PHE A 153 -9.08 15.70 5.22
C PHE A 153 -7.59 15.62 5.57
N GLN A 154 -6.67 15.95 4.65
CA GLN A 154 -5.22 15.85 4.79
C GLN A 154 -4.80 14.51 5.39
N ILE A 155 -5.17 13.42 4.72
CA ILE A 155 -4.90 12.04 5.15
C ILE A 155 -3.57 11.59 4.56
N ASP A 156 -2.58 11.32 5.41
CA ASP A 156 -1.25 10.87 5.00
C ASP A 156 -1.23 9.37 4.68
N CYS A 157 -2.01 8.57 5.40
CA CYS A 157 -2.06 7.13 5.18
C CYS A 157 -3.49 6.60 5.24
N VAL A 158 -3.88 5.82 4.24
CA VAL A 158 -5.09 5.02 4.29
C VAL A 158 -4.73 3.56 4.52
N LEU A 159 -5.25 2.97 5.59
CA LEU A 159 -5.17 1.53 5.83
C LEU A 159 -6.39 0.86 5.21
N PHE A 160 -6.20 -0.23 4.48
CA PHE A 160 -7.32 -0.95 3.85
C PHE A 160 -7.00 -2.42 3.66
N ARG A 161 -8.04 -3.25 3.49
CA ARG A 161 -7.86 -4.67 3.21
C ARG A 161 -7.51 -4.90 1.74
N PRO A 162 -6.84 -6.01 1.41
CA PRO A 162 -6.73 -6.48 0.03
C PRO A 162 -8.09 -6.47 -0.67
N ASP A 163 -8.19 -5.74 -1.79
CA ASP A 163 -9.40 -5.69 -2.61
C ASP A 163 -9.50 -6.91 -3.53
N GLN A 164 -8.36 -7.45 -3.97
CA GLN A 164 -8.24 -8.73 -4.63
C GLN A 164 -7.62 -9.77 -3.70
N ARG A 165 -8.41 -10.80 -3.38
CA ARG A 165 -7.92 -11.95 -2.62
C ARG A 165 -7.15 -12.87 -3.55
N ASN A 166 -5.93 -13.18 -3.15
CA ASN A 166 -5.07 -14.17 -3.76
C ASN A 166 -4.60 -15.09 -2.64
N ARG A 167 -4.94 -16.39 -2.72
CA ARG A 167 -4.66 -17.36 -1.65
C ARG A 167 -3.17 -17.48 -1.27
N TRP A 168 -2.27 -17.02 -2.13
CA TRP A 168 -0.84 -17.08 -1.94
C TRP A 168 -0.27 -15.78 -1.36
N TYR A 169 -0.74 -14.63 -1.87
CA TYR A 169 -0.21 -13.33 -1.49
C TYR A 169 -0.98 -12.65 -0.36
N SER A 170 -2.31 -12.78 -0.32
CA SER A 170 -3.14 -12.03 0.62
C SER A 170 -3.97 -12.92 1.55
N GLY A 171 -3.82 -12.66 2.85
CA GLY A 171 -4.67 -13.19 3.91
C GLY A 171 -5.90 -12.30 4.16
N ARG A 172 -6.88 -12.85 4.90
CA ARG A 172 -8.13 -12.14 5.25
C ARG A 172 -7.90 -10.93 6.17
N ASN A 173 -6.84 -10.99 6.97
CA ASN A 173 -6.53 -10.00 8.01
C ASN A 173 -5.40 -9.04 7.61
N ASP A 174 -4.82 -9.24 6.43
CA ASP A 174 -3.76 -8.39 5.91
C ASP A 174 -4.26 -6.95 5.74
N VAL A 175 -3.33 -6.02 5.90
CA VAL A 175 -3.56 -4.59 5.74
C VAL A 175 -2.58 -4.05 4.73
N TRP A 176 -3.09 -3.31 3.76
CA TRP A 176 -2.30 -2.50 2.84
C TRP A 176 -2.38 -1.04 3.24
N MET A 177 -1.37 -0.29 2.84
CA MET A 177 -1.24 1.14 3.07
C MET A 177 -1.18 1.86 1.73
N ALA A 178 -1.97 2.91 1.59
CA ALA A 178 -1.81 3.91 0.55
C ALA A 178 -1.29 5.19 1.22
N VAL A 179 -0.01 5.51 0.98
CA VAL A 179 0.64 6.69 1.57
C VAL A 179 0.60 7.86 0.59
N SER A 180 0.19 9.02 1.09
CA SER A 180 0.17 10.29 0.37
C SER A 180 1.55 10.91 0.41
N ASP A 181 2.01 11.40 -0.74
CA ASP A 181 3.07 12.40 -0.80
C ASP A 181 2.39 13.74 -1.12
N TRP A 182 2.79 14.79 -0.41
CA TRP A 182 2.21 16.13 -0.55
C TRP A 182 3.21 17.08 -1.20
N ASP A 183 2.71 17.96 -2.06
CA ASP A 183 3.49 19.07 -2.59
C ASP A 183 3.44 20.31 -1.67
N GLU A 184 4.09 21.39 -2.09
CA GLU A 184 4.19 22.64 -1.32
C GLU A 184 2.83 23.34 -1.10
N ILE A 185 1.81 22.98 -1.89
CA ILE A 185 0.46 23.55 -1.79
C ILE A 185 -0.53 22.57 -1.13
N HIS A 186 -0.04 21.51 -0.51
CA HIS A 186 -0.83 20.46 0.15
C HIS A 186 -1.80 19.72 -0.78
N GLU A 187 -1.38 19.52 -2.03
CA GLU A 187 -2.02 18.61 -2.98
C GLU A 187 -1.25 17.29 -3.07
N ILE A 188 -1.97 16.22 -3.44
CA ILE A 188 -1.37 14.88 -3.57
C ILE A 188 -0.50 14.83 -4.83
N VAL A 189 0.76 14.46 -4.63
CA VAL A 189 1.71 14.17 -5.69
C VAL A 189 1.29 12.90 -6.41
N LYS A 190 1.23 12.97 -7.75
CA LYS A 190 0.64 11.91 -8.59
C LYS A 190 1.66 10.92 -9.14
N THR A 191 2.92 11.33 -9.28
CA THR A 191 3.96 10.55 -9.95
C THR A 191 5.33 10.83 -9.34
N GLY A 192 6.32 10.01 -9.70
CA GLY A 192 7.69 10.19 -9.23
C GLY A 192 7.99 9.36 -7.99
N ALA A 193 8.88 9.86 -7.15
CA ALA A 193 9.49 9.11 -6.06
C ALA A 193 9.03 9.66 -4.70
N SER A 194 8.51 8.78 -3.85
CA SER A 194 7.91 9.13 -2.55
C SER A 194 8.93 9.70 -1.57
N SER A 195 8.64 10.84 -0.96
CA SER A 195 9.47 11.39 0.12
C SER A 195 9.25 10.66 1.45
N SER A 196 8.13 9.96 1.57
CA SER A 196 7.72 9.24 2.79
C SER A 196 8.50 7.96 3.05
N PHE A 197 9.19 7.43 2.04
CA PHE A 197 9.99 6.21 2.13
C PHE A 197 11.44 6.45 1.80
N ASN A 198 12.35 5.87 2.59
CA ASN A 198 13.78 6.03 2.41
C ASN A 198 14.54 4.70 2.59
N HIS A 199 15.80 4.70 2.15
CA HIS A 199 16.71 3.55 2.23
C HIS A 199 16.10 2.28 1.64
N GLU A 200 15.44 2.39 0.50
CA GLU A 200 14.82 1.24 -0.13
C GLU A 200 15.85 0.26 -0.68
N ARG A 201 15.56 -1.03 -0.55
CA ARG A 201 16.41 -2.12 -1.02
C ARG A 201 15.56 -3.26 -1.50
N ILE A 202 16.03 -3.95 -2.53
CA ILE A 202 15.49 -5.27 -2.85
C ILE A 202 15.87 -6.20 -1.70
N ALA A 203 14.88 -6.82 -1.06
CA ALA A 203 15.10 -7.77 0.03
C ALA A 203 14.40 -9.12 -0.23
N VAL A 204 13.51 -9.19 -1.22
CA VAL A 204 12.79 -10.42 -1.57
C VAL A 204 12.83 -10.65 -3.07
N ILE A 205 13.13 -11.89 -3.46
CA ILE A 205 13.02 -12.39 -4.83
C ILE A 205 12.04 -13.57 -4.80
N VAL A 206 10.95 -13.46 -5.56
CA VAL A 206 10.00 -14.56 -5.77
C VAL A 206 10.44 -15.30 -7.03
N GLU A 207 10.94 -16.50 -6.87
CA GLU A 207 11.43 -17.36 -7.96
C GLU A 207 10.29 -18.14 -8.59
N GLU A 208 10.37 -18.41 -9.91
CA GLU A 208 9.35 -19.18 -10.62
C GLU A 208 9.70 -20.66 -10.67
N GLU A 209 8.76 -21.53 -10.32
CA GLU A 209 8.82 -22.95 -10.62
C GLU A 209 8.38 -23.20 -12.07
N PHE A 210 9.33 -23.69 -12.88
CA PHE A 210 9.02 -24.34 -14.15
C PHE A 210 8.76 -25.81 -13.88
N LYS A 211 7.68 -26.35 -14.44
CA LYS A 211 7.37 -27.76 -14.36
C LYS A 211 7.42 -28.38 -15.74
N GLU A 212 8.07 -29.53 -15.84
CA GLU A 212 8.03 -30.35 -17.03
C GLU A 212 6.63 -30.97 -17.19
N VAL A 213 6.00 -30.73 -18.33
CA VAL A 213 4.67 -31.22 -18.70
C VAL A 213 4.77 -31.81 -20.10
N HIS A 214 4.68 -33.14 -20.22
CA HIS A 214 4.66 -33.87 -21.49
C HIS A 214 5.78 -33.43 -22.47
N HIS A 215 7.03 -33.34 -21.98
CA HIS A 215 8.22 -32.92 -22.74
C HIS A 215 8.34 -31.42 -23.05
N ASP A 216 7.56 -30.57 -22.37
CA ASP A 216 7.63 -29.12 -22.44
C ASP A 216 7.91 -28.53 -21.05
N LEU A 217 8.71 -27.47 -20.97
CA LEU A 217 8.96 -26.73 -19.73
C LEU A 217 7.92 -25.62 -19.63
N ARG A 218 6.84 -25.90 -18.91
CA ARG A 218 5.78 -24.90 -18.72
C ARG A 218 6.04 -24.10 -17.47
N ARG A 219 5.99 -22.78 -17.63
CA ARG A 219 5.82 -21.87 -16.51
C ARG A 219 4.56 -22.29 -15.76
N ASN A 220 4.69 -22.59 -14.47
CA ASN A 220 3.53 -22.87 -13.65
C ASN A 220 2.77 -21.55 -13.50
N ALA A 221 1.76 -21.31 -14.35
CA ALA A 221 1.12 -20.00 -14.57
C ALA A 221 0.30 -19.48 -13.37
N LEU A 222 0.54 -19.98 -12.17
CA LEU A 222 -0.12 -19.55 -10.95
C LEU A 222 0.71 -18.45 -10.30
N ILE A 223 0.12 -17.26 -10.23
CA ILE A 223 0.64 -16.11 -9.51
C ILE A 223 0.68 -16.47 -8.01
N GLY A 224 1.82 -16.98 -7.53
CA GLY A 224 2.15 -17.02 -6.10
C GLY A 224 2.80 -18.30 -5.60
N PRO A 225 3.38 -18.27 -4.38
CA PRO A 225 4.20 -19.35 -3.93
C PRO A 225 3.52 -20.71 -3.74
N ILE A 226 3.94 -21.76 -4.47
CA ILE A 226 3.44 -23.14 -4.31
C ILE A 226 3.95 -23.76 -3.00
N SER A 227 5.12 -23.32 -2.53
CA SER A 227 5.65 -23.75 -1.23
C SER A 227 4.70 -23.37 -0.09
N ARG A 228 4.71 -24.19 0.98
CA ARG A 228 3.92 -23.90 2.19
C ARG A 228 4.34 -22.53 2.71
N ARG A 229 3.42 -21.56 2.70
CA ARG A 229 3.64 -20.22 3.23
C ARG A 229 4.22 -20.33 4.64
N GLU A 230 5.45 -19.87 4.80
CA GLU A 230 6.07 -19.70 6.10
C GLU A 230 5.18 -18.81 6.97
N SER A 231 5.29 -18.95 8.30
CA SER A 231 4.58 -18.01 9.17
C SER A 231 5.07 -16.60 8.88
N ASP A 232 4.14 -15.62 8.83
CA ASP A 232 4.51 -14.23 8.55
C ASP A 232 5.59 -13.76 9.52
N ARG A 233 5.52 -14.18 10.79
CA ARG A 233 6.52 -13.85 11.83
C ARG A 233 7.95 -14.30 11.45
N ASP A 234 8.11 -15.54 11.00
CA ASP A 234 9.43 -16.09 10.65
C ASP A 234 9.97 -15.42 9.39
N LEU A 235 9.10 -15.22 8.40
CA LEU A 235 9.48 -14.57 7.16
C LEU A 235 9.82 -13.09 7.36
N THR A 236 9.03 -12.35 8.15
CA THR A 236 9.33 -10.97 8.55
C THR A 236 10.72 -10.87 9.18
N LYS A 237 11.08 -11.81 10.07
CA LYS A 237 12.41 -11.85 10.70
C LYS A 237 13.53 -12.10 9.67
N LYS A 238 13.31 -13.00 8.71
CA LYS A 238 14.28 -13.27 7.62
C LYS A 238 14.47 -12.04 6.73
N ILE A 239 13.38 -11.43 6.29
CA ILE A 239 13.42 -10.25 5.41
C ILE A 239 14.06 -9.06 6.11
N ARG A 240 13.74 -8.83 7.39
CA ARG A 240 14.35 -7.77 8.21
C ARG A 240 15.88 -7.89 8.25
N ARG A 241 16.39 -9.09 8.49
CA ARG A 241 17.85 -9.37 8.50
C ARG A 241 18.46 -9.18 7.13
N ALA A 242 17.81 -9.68 6.09
CA ALA A 242 18.28 -9.55 4.71
C ALA A 242 18.36 -8.06 4.31
N TYR A 243 17.33 -7.28 4.62
CA TYR A 243 17.29 -5.83 4.41
C TYR A 243 18.46 -5.10 5.09
N ALA A 244 18.71 -5.40 6.38
CA ALA A 244 19.80 -4.80 7.14
C ALA A 244 21.18 -5.10 6.54
N ARG A 245 21.38 -6.34 6.07
CA ARG A 245 22.66 -6.83 5.50
C ARG A 245 22.84 -6.54 4.01
N GLY A 246 21.79 -6.12 3.32
CA GLY A 246 21.81 -5.98 1.85
C GLY A 246 21.79 -7.32 1.12
N GLU A 247 21.17 -8.34 1.74
CA GLU A 247 20.98 -9.68 1.20
C GLU A 247 19.54 -9.85 0.65
N TYR A 248 19.27 -11.01 0.04
CA TYR A 248 17.97 -11.36 -0.52
C TYR A 248 17.37 -12.58 0.17
N VAL A 249 16.07 -12.56 0.41
CA VAL A 249 15.27 -13.75 0.73
C VAL A 249 14.63 -14.27 -0.55
N HIS A 250 14.89 -15.54 -0.85
CA HIS A 250 14.26 -16.24 -1.97
C HIS A 250 12.96 -16.88 -1.49
N LEU A 251 11.85 -16.53 -2.14
CA LEU A 251 10.54 -17.16 -1.95
C LEU A 251 10.27 -18.05 -3.16
N TYR A 252 10.15 -19.35 -2.92
CA TYR A 252 9.92 -20.32 -3.98
C TYR A 252 8.44 -20.38 -4.33
N ALA A 253 8.13 -20.12 -5.59
CA ALA A 253 6.77 -20.07 -6.07
C ALA A 253 6.34 -21.03 -7.13
#